data_AF-A0A9D6X8I1-F1
#
_entry.id   AF-A0A9D6X8I1-F1
#
_cell.length_a   1.000
_cell.length_b   1.000
_cell.length_c   1.000
_cell.angle_alpha   90.00
_cell.angle_beta   90.00
_cell.angle_gamma   90.00
#
_symmetry.space_group_name_H-M   'P 1'
#
loop_
_entity.id
_entity.type
_entity.pdbx_description
1 polymer ?
#
loop_
_entity_poly.entity_id
_entity_poly.type
_entity_poly.pdbx_seq_one_letter_code
_entity_poly.pdbx_strand_id
1 'polypeptide(L)' 'MLVRPDERVPIARLLTFLEYGEYLAHDCARAQAALAHEKGMQRFLLNQARQESAHAWVFQGAIAWLA' A
#
# COMPACT_ATOMS: atom_id res chain seq x y z
N MET A 1 -4.56 -20.45 3.63
CA MET A 1 -4.36 -19.97 5.02
C MET A 1 -5.74 -19.91 5.66
N LEU A 2 -5.94 -20.57 6.80
CA LEU A 2 -7.23 -20.57 7.50
C LEU A 2 -7.18 -19.46 8.56
N VAL A 3 -8.00 -18.42 8.45
CA VAL A 3 -8.12 -17.35 9.47
C VAL A 3 -9.18 -17.77 10.47
N ARG A 4 -8.81 -17.87 11.75
CA ARG A 4 -9.75 -18.23 12.81
C ARG A 4 -10.66 -17.05 13.16
N PRO A 5 -11.87 -17.28 13.70
CA PRO A 5 -12.80 -16.21 14.03
C PRO A 5 -12.21 -15.13 14.95
N ASP A 6 -11.40 -15.52 15.92
CA ASP A 6 -10.72 -14.65 16.88
C ASP A 6 -9.55 -13.86 16.29
N GLU A 7 -9.01 -14.30 15.16
CA GLU A 7 -7.89 -13.65 14.46
C GLU A 7 -8.37 -12.54 13.51
N ARG A 8 -9.64 -12.54 13.11
CA ARG A 8 -10.18 -11.62 12.09
C ARG A 8 -9.94 -10.15 12.44
N VAL A 9 -10.33 -9.73 13.65
CA VAL A 9 -10.21 -8.34 14.10
C VAL A 9 -8.74 -7.90 14.25
N PRO A 10 -7.85 -8.66 14.90
CA PRO A 10 -6.42 -8.34 14.92
C PRO A 10 -5.80 -8.21 13.53
N ILE A 11 -6.13 -9.12 12.59
CA ILE A 11 -5.61 -9.06 11.22
C ILE A 11 -6.16 -7.82 10.50
N ALA A 12 -7.46 -7.51 10.61
CA ALA A 12 -8.03 -6.31 10.00
C ALA A 12 -7.32 -5.03 10.47
N ARG A 13 -6.99 -4.93 11.77
CA ARG A 13 -6.23 -3.81 12.32
C ARG A 13 -4.81 -3.73 11.77
N LEU A 14 -4.12 -4.87 11.67
CA LEU A 14 -2.79 -4.93 11.06
C LEU A 14 -2.83 -4.48 9.60
N LEU A 15 -3.79 -4.97 8.82
CA LEU A 15 -3.93 -4.60 7.41
C LEU A 15 -4.29 -3.12 7.25
N THR A 16 -5.10 -2.54 8.15
CA THR A 16 -5.38 -1.10 8.16
C THR A 16 -4.11 -0.29 8.41
N PHE A 17 -3.24 -0.75 9.31
CA PHE A 17 -1.95 -0.10 9.54
C PHE A 17 -1.03 -0.18 8.32
N LEU A 18 -0.99 -1.35 7.65
CA LEU A 18 -0.21 -1.52 6.42
C LEU A 18 -0.75 -0.66 5.27
N GLU A 19 -2.08 -0.58 5.10
CA GLU A 19 -2.73 0.30 4.13
C GLU A 19 -2.28 1.76 4.28
N TYR A 20 -2.20 2.26 5.51
CA TYR A 20 -1.66 3.61 5.77
C TYR A 20 -0.20 3.73 5.32
N GLY A 21 0.61 2.69 5.53
CA GLY A 21 1.98 2.60 5.03
C GLY A 21 2.05 2.69 3.50
N GLU A 22 1.14 2.03 2.78
CA GLU A 22 1.07 2.08 1.32
C GLU A 22 0.75 3.50 0.81
N TYR A 23 -0.15 4.22 1.48
CA TYR A 23 -0.42 5.62 1.14
C TYR A 23 0.81 6.52 1.37
N LEU A 24 1.51 6.33 2.48
CA LEU A 24 2.75 7.07 2.75
C LEU A 24 3.83 6.76 1.70
N ALA A 25 4.00 5.49 1.35
CA ALA A 25 4.96 5.05 0.34
C ALA A 25 4.63 5.62 -1.04
N HIS A 26 3.34 5.64 -1.41
CA HIS A 26 2.85 6.29 -2.63
C HIS A 26 3.28 7.76 -2.70
N ASP A 27 3.01 8.52 -1.63
CA ASP A 27 3.34 9.95 -1.57
C ASP A 27 4.85 10.19 -1.62
N CYS A 28 5.63 9.35 -0.94
CA CYS A 28 7.09 9.39 -0.98
C CYS A 28 7.61 9.14 -2.40
N ALA A 29 7.13 8.10 -3.08
CA ALA A 29 7.54 7.77 -4.43
C ALA A 29 7.19 8.89 -5.42
N ARG A 30 6.04 9.55 -5.27
CA ARG A 30 5.68 10.73 -6.06
C ARG A 30 6.60 11.92 -5.82
N ALA A 31 6.90 12.21 -4.55
CA ALA A 31 7.81 13.29 -4.20
C ALA A 31 9.23 13.04 -4.75
N GLN A 32 9.72 11.81 -4.63
CA GLN A 32 11.01 11.41 -5.20
C GLN A 32 11.00 11.51 -6.74
N ALA A 33 9.91 11.11 -7.41
CA ALA A 33 9.80 11.22 -8.86
C ALA A 33 9.85 12.67 -9.37
N ALA A 34 9.35 13.63 -8.57
CA ALA A 34 9.42 15.06 -8.90
C ALA A 34 10.84 15.63 -8.77
N LEU A 35 11.67 15.05 -7.90
CA LEU A 35 13.04 15.47 -7.66
C LEU A 35 14.07 14.71 -8.52
N ALA A 36 13.68 13.61 -9.14
CA ALA A 36 14.57 12.79 -9.95
C ALA A 36 14.97 13.48 -11.26
N HIS A 37 16.27 13.71 -11.46
CA HIS A 37 16.81 14.29 -12.69
C HIS A 37 16.89 13.30 -13.86
N GLU A 38 17.05 12.01 -13.56
CA GLU A 38 17.14 10.97 -14.58
C GLU A 38 15.73 10.45 -14.95
N LYS A 39 15.42 10.44 -16.25
CA LYS A 39 14.11 10.00 -16.77
C LYS A 39 13.79 8.53 -16.41
N GLY A 40 14.80 7.67 -16.36
CA GLY A 40 14.65 6.27 -15.97
C GLY A 40 14.16 6.15 -14.53
N MET A 41 14.85 6.83 -13.61
CA MET A 41 14.50 6.90 -12.19
C MET A 41 13.11 7.50 -11.97
N GLN A 42 12.78 8.61 -12.64
CA GLN A 42 11.45 9.22 -12.55
C GLN A 42 10.35 8.23 -12.94
N ARG A 43 10.53 7.50 -14.05
CA ARG A 43 9.54 6.50 -14.50
C ARG A 43 9.42 5.34 -13.52
N PHE A 44 10.54 4.86 -12.99
CA PHE A 44 10.55 3.82 -11.96
C PHE A 44 9.74 4.25 -10.74
N LEU A 45 9.99 5.44 -10.21
CA LEU A 45 9.31 5.96 -9.01
C LEU A 45 7.82 6.22 -9.25
N LEU A 46 7.42 6.70 -10.43
CA LEU A 46 6.00 6.82 -10.79
C LEU A 46 5.31 5.45 -10.86
N ASN A 47 6.02 4.41 -11.30
CA ASN A 47 5.49 3.05 -11.27
C ASN A 47 5.42 2.49 -9.85
N GLN A 48 6.40 2.78 -8.99
CA GLN A 48 6.33 2.45 -7.55
C GLN A 48 5.10 3.09 -6.91
N ALA A 49 4.86 4.38 -7.11
CA ALA A 49 3.66 5.04 -6.59
C ALA A 49 2.36 4.33 -7.02
N ARG A 50 2.27 3.87 -8.28
CA ARG A 50 1.11 3.10 -8.76
C ARG A 50 0.99 1.73 -8.10
N GLN A 51 2.11 1.06 -7.82
CA GLN A 51 2.13 -0.23 -7.12
C GLN A 51 1.61 -0.07 -5.69
N GLU A 52 2.04 0.94 -4.96
CA GLU A 52 1.55 1.16 -3.59
C GLU A 52 0.05 1.51 -3.56
N SER A 53 -0.45 2.25 -4.55
CA SER A 53 -1.91 2.44 -4.69
C SER A 53 -2.66 1.12 -4.91
N ALA A 54 -2.08 0.19 -5.67
CA ALA A 54 -2.68 -1.13 -5.89
C ALA A 54 -2.60 -1.99 -4.61
N HIS A 55 -1.52 -1.91 -3.85
CA HIS A 55 -1.39 -2.57 -2.55
C HIS A 55 -2.45 -2.06 -1.56
N ALA A 56 -2.63 -0.74 -1.44
CA ALA A 56 -3.67 -0.14 -0.61
C ALA A 56 -5.06 -0.67 -0.97
N TRP A 57 -5.39 -0.76 -2.26
CA TRP A 57 -6.67 -1.30 -2.72
C TRP A 57 -6.86 -2.78 -2.37
N VAL A 58 -5.80 -3.60 -2.48
CA VAL A 58 -5.84 -5.00 -2.03
C VAL A 58 -6.08 -5.09 -0.52
N PHE A 59 -5.41 -4.24 0.28
CA PHE A 59 -5.65 -4.19 1.72
C PHE A 59 -7.07 -3.79 2.08
N GLN A 60 -7.66 -2.79 1.41
CA GLN A 60 -9.06 -2.42 1.60
C GLN A 60 -10.01 -3.60 1.39
N GLY A 61 -9.82 -4.36 0.32
CA GLY A 61 -10.62 -5.56 0.05
C GLY A 61 -10.45 -6.62 1.15
N ALA A 62 -9.22 -6.85 1.60
CA ALA A 62 -8.94 -7.81 2.66
C ALA A 62 -9.52 -7.37 4.03
N ILE A 63 -9.42 -6.09 4.38
CA ILE A 63 -10.02 -5.50 5.59
C ILE A 63 -11.53 -5.67 5.56
N ALA A 64 -12.18 -5.33 4.44
CA ALA A 64 -13.63 -5.47 4.28
C ALA A 64 -14.10 -6.93 4.39
N TRP A 65 -13.29 -7.90 3.93
CA TRP A 65 -13.59 -9.32 4.07
C TRP A 65 -13.41 -9.84 5.51
N LEU A 66 -12.55 -9.20 6.31
CA LEU A 66 -12.24 -9.59 7.70
C LEU A 66 -13.17 -8.94 8.73
N ALA A 67 -13.66 -7.73 8.46
CA ALA A 67 -14.70 -7.06 9.24
C ALA A 67 -16.00 -7.87 9.28
#